data_AF-A0A397ZW75-F1
#
_entry.id   AF-A0A397ZW75-F1
#
_cell.length_a   1.000
_cell.length_b   1.000
_cell.length_c   1.000
_cell.angle_alpha   90.00
_cell.angle_beta   90.00
_cell.angle_gamma   90.00
#
_symmetry.space_group_name_H-M   'P 1'
#
loop_
_entity.id
_entity.type
_entity.pdbx_description
1 polymer ?
#
loop_
_entity_poly.entity_id
_entity_poly.type
_entity_poly.pdbx_seq_one_letter_code
_entity_poly.pdbx_strand_id
1 'polypeptide(L)'
;MAPPQTFSLLAFTFSLLAISSTVGGYNITKILASYPDYSSFNSYLSQTKLAEEINTYPTITLLALNNDAMASFAGKRPLSVVKKALSLLTLLDYYDPESLHQISEGTTLSVTLYNNTAGNAPEYLGYVNITDLYGGQVAFGSAVSGSKLDSYFTKSIKQIPYDISVVEIDAPIIAPGILAASPANITVLLENAGCKTFAKMLAKSGVIKKYESVIKNGLTVFAPSDEAFKAKGVPDLTKLTRDEVVSLVEYHALAHYKPKGSLKSNKNKISTLATTGAGKFDLTTSTSGDDEVVLHTGIASSRLVHTVLDATPVVIFTVDNVLLPTELFGKSHSPAPAPVLSPAPALSPAGGAPPAAASPSEPPTDESPKRSHTDSPTGLANSKSANAAVAVRSPSLFTALVTIAAIAVSVSRCS
;
A
#
# COMPACT_ATOMS: atom_id res chain seq x y z
N MET A 1 -23.19 -67.08 -14.23
CA MET A 1 -22.60 -67.84 -13.10
C MET A 1 -21.19 -67.31 -12.91
N ALA A 2 -20.85 -66.80 -11.72
CA ALA A 2 -19.59 -66.06 -11.51
C ALA A 2 -18.74 -66.74 -10.42
N PRO A 3 -17.41 -66.83 -10.59
CA PRO A 3 -16.46 -67.01 -9.50
C PRO A 3 -15.91 -65.63 -9.02
N PRO A 4 -15.40 -65.50 -7.78
CA PRO A 4 -15.04 -64.20 -7.19
C PRO A 4 -13.57 -64.08 -6.76
N GLN A 5 -13.24 -62.98 -6.05
CA GLN A 5 -11.98 -62.69 -5.33
C GLN A 5 -10.79 -62.30 -6.26
N THR A 6 -9.74 -61.60 -5.80
CA THR A 6 -9.32 -61.19 -4.44
C THR A 6 -9.05 -59.67 -4.30
N PHE A 7 -8.81 -59.20 -3.07
CA PHE A 7 -8.30 -57.86 -2.77
C PHE A 7 -6.88 -57.63 -3.30
N SER A 8 -6.57 -56.41 -3.70
CA SER A 8 -5.23 -55.83 -3.51
C SER A 8 -5.37 -54.35 -3.13
N LEU A 9 -5.06 -54.03 -1.87
CA LEU A 9 -5.24 -52.70 -1.27
C LEU A 9 -3.89 -51.97 -1.27
N LEU A 10 -3.44 -51.56 -2.46
CA LEU A 10 -2.17 -50.84 -2.60
C LEU A 10 -2.39 -49.33 -2.42
N ALA A 11 -2.00 -48.82 -1.26
CA ALA A 11 -2.13 -47.39 -0.93
C ALA A 11 -1.15 -46.56 -1.77
N PHE A 12 -1.66 -45.83 -2.76
CA PHE A 12 -0.89 -44.79 -3.45
C PHE A 12 -1.11 -43.45 -2.74
N THR A 13 -0.32 -43.20 -1.69
CA THR A 13 -0.26 -41.89 -1.02
C THR A 13 0.33 -40.87 -1.97
N PHE A 14 -0.52 -40.23 -2.77
CA PHE A 14 -0.11 -39.13 -3.63
C PHE A 14 0.35 -37.97 -2.74
N SER A 15 1.68 -37.85 -2.59
CA SER A 15 2.27 -36.76 -1.82
C SER A 15 1.92 -35.46 -2.53
N LEU A 16 0.99 -34.69 -1.94
CA LEU A 16 0.70 -33.34 -2.37
C LEU A 16 1.91 -32.48 -1.97
N LEU A 17 2.94 -32.52 -2.82
CA LEU A 17 4.12 -31.68 -2.70
C LEU A 17 3.68 -30.25 -3.01
N ALA A 18 3.12 -29.59 -2.00
CA ALA A 18 2.77 -28.19 -2.05
C ALA A 18 4.06 -27.42 -2.36
N ILE A 19 4.15 -26.94 -3.60
CA ILE A 19 5.20 -26.01 -4.01
C ILE A 19 4.89 -24.72 -3.27
N SER A 20 5.44 -24.60 -2.05
CA SER A 20 5.58 -23.34 -1.35
C SER A 20 6.53 -22.48 -2.18
N SER A 21 5.98 -21.81 -3.18
CA SER A 21 6.64 -20.72 -3.89
C SER A 21 6.92 -19.64 -2.85
N THR A 22 8.13 -19.69 -2.28
CA THR A 22 8.69 -18.56 -1.55
C THR A 22 8.77 -17.43 -2.56
N VAL A 23 7.82 -16.49 -2.49
CA VAL A 23 7.81 -15.28 -3.31
C VAL A 23 9.06 -14.49 -2.95
N GLY A 24 10.13 -14.76 -3.71
CA GLY A 24 11.47 -14.22 -3.52
C GLY A 24 11.51 -12.79 -4.04
N GLY A 25 10.71 -11.92 -3.40
CA GLY A 25 10.41 -10.57 -3.84
C GLY A 25 11.64 -9.88 -4.42
N TYR A 26 11.57 -9.58 -5.71
CA TYR A 26 12.68 -8.99 -6.43
C TYR A 26 12.99 -7.59 -5.87
N ASN A 27 14.17 -7.08 -6.21
CA ASN A 27 14.53 -5.73 -5.85
C ASN A 27 15.23 -5.05 -7.03
N ILE A 28 14.57 -4.05 -7.61
CA ILE A 28 14.99 -3.49 -8.88
C ILE A 28 16.36 -2.80 -8.81
N THR A 29 16.69 -2.15 -7.69
CA THR A 29 17.98 -1.45 -7.57
C THR A 29 19.13 -2.43 -7.38
N LYS A 30 18.88 -3.59 -6.74
CA LYS A 30 19.83 -4.72 -6.71
C LYS A 30 19.98 -5.41 -8.07
N ILE A 31 18.89 -5.56 -8.83
CA ILE A 31 18.95 -6.10 -10.20
C ILE A 31 19.82 -5.19 -11.08
N LEU A 32 19.49 -3.90 -11.16
CA LEU A 32 20.20 -2.94 -12.00
C LEU A 32 21.63 -2.64 -11.52
N ALA A 33 21.97 -2.88 -10.24
CA ALA A 33 23.33 -2.72 -9.73
C ALA A 33 24.35 -3.68 -10.40
N SER A 34 23.88 -4.80 -10.96
CA SER A 34 24.72 -5.75 -11.72
C SER A 34 25.07 -5.28 -13.14
N TYR A 35 24.52 -4.14 -13.60
CA TYR A 35 24.62 -3.68 -14.98
C TYR A 35 25.04 -2.19 -15.03
N PRO A 36 26.34 -1.86 -15.15
CA PRO A 36 26.85 -0.49 -15.08
C PRO A 36 26.22 0.50 -16.07
N ASP A 37 25.80 0.00 -17.24
CA ASP A 37 25.20 0.76 -18.34
C ASP A 37 23.85 1.42 -17.98
N TYR A 38 23.23 1.04 -16.86
CA TYR A 38 21.98 1.63 -16.36
C TYR A 38 22.14 2.25 -14.96
N SER A 39 23.38 2.49 -14.52
CA SER A 39 23.68 3.09 -13.21
C SER A 39 23.02 4.45 -13.00
N SER A 40 22.90 5.25 -14.07
CA SER A 40 22.14 6.52 -14.04
C SER A 40 20.64 6.29 -13.85
N PHE A 41 20.05 5.32 -14.56
CA PHE A 41 18.63 4.94 -14.42
C PHE A 41 18.32 4.48 -12.99
N ASN A 42 19.14 3.57 -12.46
CA ASN A 42 19.07 3.06 -11.09
C ASN A 42 19.20 4.18 -10.03
N SER A 43 20.10 5.14 -10.26
CA SER A 43 20.27 6.33 -9.42
C SER A 43 19.01 7.20 -9.41
N TYR A 44 18.40 7.48 -10.57
CA TYR A 44 17.15 8.27 -10.61
C TYR A 44 15.94 7.53 -10.04
N LEU A 45 15.80 6.21 -10.25
CA LEU A 45 14.77 5.39 -9.56
C LEU A 45 14.90 5.48 -8.03
N SER A 46 16.13 5.53 -7.53
CA SER A 46 16.43 5.65 -6.10
C SER A 46 16.14 7.07 -5.57
N GLN A 47 16.63 8.12 -6.25
CA GLN A 47 16.43 9.53 -5.87
C GLN A 47 14.96 9.95 -5.88
N THR A 48 14.18 9.46 -6.85
CA THR A 48 12.73 9.72 -6.96
C THR A 48 11.89 8.85 -6.01
N LYS A 49 12.51 7.85 -5.37
CA LYS A 49 11.88 6.76 -4.60
C LYS A 49 10.92 5.88 -5.40
N LEU A 50 10.89 5.99 -6.73
CA LEU A 50 10.10 5.07 -7.56
C LEU A 50 10.56 3.62 -7.38
N ALA A 51 11.84 3.39 -7.06
CA ALA A 51 12.34 2.08 -6.65
C ALA A 51 11.60 1.48 -5.43
N GLU A 52 11.24 2.30 -4.43
CA GLU A 52 10.47 1.84 -3.25
C GLU A 52 9.03 1.49 -3.61
N GLU A 53 8.53 1.98 -4.75
CA GLU A 53 7.17 1.78 -5.26
C GLU A 53 7.10 0.57 -6.19
N ILE A 54 8.01 0.46 -7.17
CA ILE A 54 8.20 -0.71 -8.05
C ILE A 54 8.30 -2.00 -7.22
N ASN A 55 9.17 -2.02 -6.20
CA ASN A 55 9.41 -3.19 -5.34
C ASN A 55 8.19 -3.61 -4.47
N THR A 56 7.02 -3.01 -4.65
CA THR A 56 5.77 -3.41 -3.98
C THR A 56 4.75 -4.07 -4.92
N TYR A 57 5.06 -4.20 -6.21
CA TYR A 57 4.20 -4.86 -7.20
C TYR A 57 4.68 -6.30 -7.43
N PRO A 58 3.79 -7.30 -7.45
CA PRO A 58 4.19 -8.70 -7.65
C PRO A 58 4.73 -8.94 -9.07
N THR A 59 4.21 -8.19 -10.05
CA THR A 59 4.47 -8.35 -11.48
C THR A 59 4.67 -6.96 -12.10
N ILE A 60 5.79 -6.73 -12.81
CA ILE A 60 6.02 -5.51 -13.62
C ILE A 60 6.88 -5.80 -14.86
N THR A 61 6.83 -4.89 -15.83
CA THR A 61 7.86 -4.75 -16.87
C THR A 61 8.49 -3.36 -16.83
N LEU A 62 9.81 -3.30 -16.71
CA LEU A 62 10.56 -2.05 -16.68
C LEU A 62 11.27 -1.80 -18.01
N LEU A 63 10.90 -0.70 -18.65
CA LEU A 63 11.55 -0.18 -19.85
C LEU A 63 12.75 0.66 -19.41
N ALA A 64 13.92 0.03 -19.32
CA ALA A 64 15.14 0.66 -18.87
C ALA A 64 15.80 1.48 -19.98
N LEU A 65 16.33 2.65 -19.62
CA LEU A 65 17.16 3.48 -20.48
C LEU A 65 18.63 3.36 -20.05
N ASN A 66 19.54 3.20 -21.02
CA ASN A 66 20.97 3.25 -20.76
C ASN A 66 21.45 4.65 -20.30
N ASN A 67 22.71 4.75 -19.88
CA ASN A 67 23.30 6.00 -19.37
C ASN A 67 23.26 7.16 -20.37
N ASP A 68 23.40 6.92 -21.68
CA ASP A 68 23.42 7.98 -22.70
C ASP A 68 22.02 8.53 -23.00
N ALA A 69 21.03 7.64 -23.08
CA ALA A 69 19.62 8.00 -23.14
C ALA A 69 19.19 8.74 -21.86
N MET A 70 19.66 8.32 -20.69
CA MET A 70 19.39 9.01 -19.41
C MET A 70 20.10 10.36 -19.30
N ALA A 71 21.33 10.51 -19.80
CA ALA A 71 22.03 11.79 -19.84
C ALA A 71 21.26 12.80 -20.71
N SER A 72 20.81 12.34 -21.88
CA SER A 72 19.98 13.09 -22.82
C SER A 72 18.59 13.45 -22.25
N PHE A 73 17.99 12.56 -21.47
CA PHE A 73 16.67 12.75 -20.88
C PHE A 73 16.66 13.58 -19.58
N ALA A 74 17.51 13.26 -18.61
CA ALA A 74 17.33 13.70 -17.23
C ALA A 74 18.18 14.91 -16.84
N GLY A 75 19.34 15.14 -17.48
CA GLY A 75 20.40 16.04 -16.99
C GLY A 75 20.06 17.52 -16.79
N LYS A 76 18.86 17.97 -17.21
CA LYS A 76 18.35 19.34 -16.99
C LYS A 76 16.89 19.38 -16.47
N ARG A 77 16.29 18.24 -16.13
CA ARG A 77 14.87 18.15 -15.75
C ARG A 77 14.70 18.02 -14.22
N PRO A 78 13.67 18.66 -13.61
CA PRO A 78 13.38 18.48 -12.19
C PRO A 78 13.10 17.00 -11.84
N LEU A 79 13.48 16.56 -10.64
CA LEU A 79 13.24 15.18 -10.18
C LEU A 79 11.76 14.77 -10.21
N SER A 80 10.83 15.72 -10.08
CA SER A 80 9.40 15.48 -10.27
C SER A 80 9.06 15.06 -11.70
N VAL A 81 9.57 15.76 -12.73
CA VAL A 81 9.39 15.37 -14.15
C VAL A 81 10.09 14.04 -14.45
N VAL A 82 11.28 13.83 -13.89
CA VAL A 82 11.99 12.56 -14.04
C VAL A 82 11.21 11.41 -13.40
N LYS A 83 10.63 11.57 -12.20
CA LYS A 83 9.77 10.53 -11.58
C LYS A 83 8.61 10.19 -12.52
N LYS A 84 7.83 11.17 -12.97
CA LYS A 84 6.65 10.94 -13.81
C LYS A 84 6.99 10.10 -15.05
N ALA A 85 8.08 10.43 -15.75
CA ALA A 85 8.52 9.69 -16.92
C ALA A 85 8.99 8.27 -16.58
N LEU A 86 9.77 8.08 -15.50
CA LEU A 86 10.16 6.74 -15.06
C LEU A 86 8.96 5.88 -14.63
N SER A 87 7.90 6.51 -14.09
CA SER A 87 6.62 5.84 -13.80
C SER A 87 5.89 5.40 -15.07
N LEU A 88 5.96 6.18 -16.15
CA LEU A 88 5.42 5.80 -17.47
C LEU A 88 6.25 4.66 -18.11
N LEU A 89 7.55 4.60 -17.82
CA LEU A 89 8.44 3.51 -18.25
C LEU A 89 8.35 2.24 -17.39
N THR A 90 7.44 2.20 -16.40
CA THR A 90 7.15 0.97 -15.64
C THR A 90 5.73 0.51 -15.95
N LEU A 91 5.62 -0.59 -16.69
CA LEU A 91 4.38 -1.27 -17.00
C LEU A 91 3.96 -2.18 -15.84
N LEU A 92 2.66 -2.31 -15.58
CA LEU A 92 2.09 -3.17 -14.53
C LEU A 92 1.83 -4.61 -15.00
N ASP A 93 1.98 -4.87 -16.29
CA ASP A 93 1.86 -6.19 -16.90
C ASP A 93 3.25 -6.81 -17.16
N TYR A 94 3.31 -8.14 -17.30
CA TYR A 94 4.54 -8.86 -17.65
C TYR A 94 4.67 -9.02 -19.18
N TYR A 95 5.75 -8.49 -19.75
CA TYR A 95 6.16 -8.66 -21.13
C TYR A 95 7.64 -9.04 -21.20
N ASP A 96 7.92 -10.26 -21.61
CA ASP A 96 9.25 -10.71 -22.03
C ASP A 96 9.43 -10.53 -23.54
N PRO A 97 10.65 -10.72 -24.10
CA PRO A 97 10.88 -10.52 -25.53
C PRO A 97 10.02 -11.39 -26.45
N GLU A 98 9.58 -12.57 -25.99
CA GLU A 98 8.73 -13.45 -26.80
C GLU A 98 7.30 -12.90 -26.88
N SER A 99 6.71 -12.55 -25.74
CA SER A 99 5.37 -11.94 -25.68
C SER A 99 5.31 -10.55 -26.34
N LEU A 100 6.40 -9.77 -26.32
CA LEU A 100 6.52 -8.52 -27.08
C LEU A 100 6.43 -8.77 -28.61
N HIS A 101 6.99 -9.87 -29.12
CA HIS A 101 6.91 -10.27 -30.54
C HIS A 101 5.70 -11.19 -30.86
N GLN A 102 4.77 -11.35 -29.91
CA GLN A 102 3.55 -12.16 -30.06
C GLN A 102 2.29 -11.37 -29.66
N ILE A 103 2.35 -10.04 -29.75
CA ILE A 103 1.20 -9.16 -29.46
C ILE A 103 0.07 -9.45 -30.46
N SER A 104 -1.05 -9.96 -29.95
CA SER A 104 -2.26 -10.18 -30.75
C SER A 104 -2.71 -8.88 -31.42
N GLU A 105 -3.13 -8.98 -32.69
CA GLU A 105 -3.49 -7.83 -33.55
C GLU A 105 -2.33 -6.82 -33.80
N GLY A 106 -1.11 -7.14 -33.36
CA GLY A 106 0.10 -6.34 -33.58
C GLY A 106 0.26 -5.13 -32.67
N THR A 107 -0.75 -4.74 -31.88
CA THR A 107 -0.66 -3.60 -30.94
C THR A 107 -1.48 -3.82 -29.68
N THR A 108 -1.03 -3.31 -28.54
CA THR A 108 -1.74 -3.40 -27.26
C THR A 108 -1.45 -2.20 -26.34
N LEU A 109 -2.36 -1.93 -25.39
CA LEU A 109 -2.20 -0.88 -24.40
C LEU A 109 -1.91 -1.49 -23.02
N SER A 110 -0.78 -1.15 -22.43
CA SER A 110 -0.43 -1.54 -21.05
C SER A 110 -0.61 -0.39 -20.07
N VAL A 111 -1.04 -0.71 -18.86
CA VAL A 111 -1.19 0.22 -17.74
C VAL A 111 0.18 0.45 -17.08
N THR A 112 0.50 1.69 -16.72
CA THR A 112 1.80 2.03 -16.10
C THR A 112 1.69 2.46 -14.64
N LEU A 113 2.82 2.60 -13.94
CA LEU A 113 2.86 3.28 -12.64
C LEU A 113 2.45 4.75 -12.72
N TYR A 114 2.37 5.36 -13.91
CA TYR A 114 1.87 6.73 -14.08
C TYR A 114 0.33 6.81 -14.10
N ASN A 115 -0.34 6.08 -13.21
CA ASN A 115 -1.79 6.13 -13.02
C ASN A 115 -2.23 7.40 -12.27
N ASN A 116 -2.37 8.49 -13.02
CA ASN A 116 -2.86 9.77 -12.51
C ASN A 116 -4.40 9.78 -12.36
N THR A 117 -4.93 9.07 -11.36
CA THR A 117 -6.38 9.05 -11.03
C THR A 117 -6.81 10.35 -10.33
N ALA A 118 -6.70 11.46 -11.06
CA ALA A 118 -7.30 12.75 -10.75
C ALA A 118 -8.23 13.11 -11.91
N GLY A 119 -9.48 13.52 -11.62
CA GLY A 119 -10.58 13.63 -12.59
C GLY A 119 -10.48 14.71 -13.68
N ASN A 120 -9.26 15.17 -14.01
CA ASN A 120 -8.95 16.07 -15.13
C ASN A 120 -7.68 15.63 -15.89
N ALA A 121 -7.21 14.39 -15.70
CA ALA A 121 -6.13 13.84 -16.50
C ALA A 121 -6.59 13.61 -17.96
N PRO A 122 -5.74 13.87 -18.97
CA PRO A 122 -6.00 13.42 -20.34
C PRO A 122 -6.20 11.90 -20.39
N GLU A 123 -7.14 11.47 -21.22
CA GLU A 123 -7.40 10.04 -21.46
C GLU A 123 -6.11 9.34 -21.94
N TYR A 124 -5.90 8.11 -21.50
CA TYR A 124 -4.72 7.29 -21.80
C TYR A 124 -3.35 7.86 -21.39
N LEU A 125 -3.28 8.95 -20.60
CA LEU A 125 -1.98 9.52 -20.19
C LEU A 125 -1.13 8.56 -19.33
N GLY A 126 -1.78 7.67 -18.57
CA GLY A 126 -1.11 6.62 -17.78
C GLY A 126 -0.82 5.32 -18.54
N TYR A 127 -0.98 5.29 -19.86
CA TYR A 127 -0.89 4.09 -20.69
C TYR A 127 0.23 4.21 -21.73
N VAL A 128 0.88 3.08 -22.00
CA VAL A 128 1.85 2.92 -23.10
C VAL A 128 1.23 2.03 -24.16
N ASN A 129 1.27 2.50 -25.41
CA ASN A 129 1.00 1.65 -26.56
C ASN A 129 2.26 0.88 -26.92
N ILE A 130 2.13 -0.43 -27.11
CA ILE A 130 3.18 -1.36 -27.50
C ILE A 130 2.76 -1.96 -28.84
N THR A 131 3.64 -1.91 -29.85
CA THR A 131 3.34 -2.39 -31.20
C THR A 131 4.49 -3.26 -31.71
N ASP A 132 4.19 -4.48 -32.16
CA ASP A 132 5.15 -5.30 -32.91
C ASP A 132 5.09 -4.89 -34.39
N LEU A 133 6.20 -4.38 -34.92
CA LEU A 133 6.28 -3.83 -36.27
C LEU A 133 6.80 -4.87 -37.26
N TYR A 134 6.27 -4.80 -38.49
CA TYR A 134 6.76 -5.56 -39.63
C TYR A 134 8.28 -5.41 -39.79
N GLY A 135 9.00 -6.52 -39.60
CA GLY A 135 10.46 -6.56 -39.49
C GLY A 135 10.96 -7.21 -38.20
N GLY A 136 10.08 -7.47 -37.22
CA GLY A 136 10.46 -8.04 -35.92
C GLY A 136 11.09 -7.00 -34.99
N GLN A 137 10.56 -5.78 -35.01
CA GLN A 137 10.98 -4.68 -34.15
C GLN A 137 9.79 -4.22 -33.30
N VAL A 138 9.91 -4.29 -31.98
CA VAL A 138 8.85 -3.81 -31.09
C VAL A 138 9.09 -2.35 -30.75
N ALA A 139 8.03 -1.55 -30.81
CA ALA A 139 8.03 -0.14 -30.54
C ALA A 139 7.04 0.23 -29.43
N PHE A 140 7.38 1.30 -28.70
CA PHE A 140 6.64 1.82 -27.56
C PHE A 140 6.35 3.31 -27.78
N GLY A 141 5.21 3.76 -27.28
CA GLY A 141 4.77 5.14 -27.38
C GLY A 141 3.76 5.49 -26.29
N SER A 142 3.50 6.78 -26.07
CA SER A 142 2.38 7.17 -25.20
C SER A 142 1.06 6.89 -25.92
N ALA A 143 0.07 6.35 -25.20
CA ALA A 143 -1.24 6.07 -25.76
C ALA A 143 -2.13 7.32 -25.94
N VAL A 144 -1.67 8.51 -25.54
CA VAL A 144 -2.39 9.78 -25.79
C VAL A 144 -2.42 10.08 -27.29
N SER A 145 -3.62 10.39 -27.81
CA SER A 145 -3.85 10.68 -29.23
C SER A 145 -2.85 11.67 -29.84
N GLY A 146 -2.23 11.30 -30.96
CA GLY A 146 -1.24 12.12 -31.66
C GLY A 146 0.19 12.02 -31.09
N SER A 147 0.43 11.20 -30.08
CA SER A 147 1.78 10.85 -29.62
C SER A 147 2.52 10.01 -30.66
N LYS A 148 3.85 9.95 -30.52
CA LYS A 148 4.72 9.14 -31.37
C LYS A 148 4.93 7.73 -30.80
N LEU A 149 5.33 6.85 -31.71
CA LEU A 149 5.78 5.48 -31.48
C LEU A 149 7.26 5.41 -31.89
N ASP A 150 8.12 6.10 -31.13
CA ASP A 150 9.51 6.41 -31.47
C ASP A 150 10.52 5.99 -30.38
N SER A 151 10.17 4.96 -29.59
CA SER A 151 11.07 4.26 -28.67
C SER A 151 11.02 2.76 -28.96
N TYR A 152 12.15 2.07 -29.08
CA TYR A 152 12.23 0.71 -29.63
C TYR A 152 12.92 -0.28 -28.69
N PHE A 153 12.39 -1.50 -28.64
CA PHE A 153 13.01 -2.63 -27.95
C PHE A 153 14.41 -2.91 -28.53
N THR A 154 15.41 -2.92 -27.65
CA THR A 154 16.81 -3.16 -28.04
C THR A 154 17.29 -4.56 -27.62
N LYS A 155 17.04 -4.96 -26.38
CA LYS A 155 17.41 -6.27 -25.81
C LYS A 155 16.75 -6.51 -24.45
N SER A 156 16.73 -7.75 -23.98
CA SER A 156 16.43 -8.05 -22.58
C SER A 156 17.67 -7.88 -21.69
N ILE A 157 17.46 -7.34 -20.50
CA ILE A 157 18.51 -7.12 -19.49
C ILE A 157 18.40 -8.20 -18.42
N LYS A 158 17.20 -8.40 -17.87
CA LYS A 158 16.89 -9.40 -16.84
C LYS A 158 15.45 -9.88 -16.98
N GLN A 159 15.25 -11.18 -16.82
CA GLN A 159 13.94 -11.79 -16.63
C GLN A 159 13.93 -12.60 -15.33
N ILE A 160 12.79 -12.59 -14.65
CA ILE A 160 12.34 -13.57 -13.68
C ILE A 160 10.88 -13.86 -14.09
N PRO A 161 10.57 -15.04 -14.67
CA PRO A 161 9.27 -15.30 -15.28
C PRO A 161 8.09 -14.99 -14.36
N TYR A 162 7.09 -14.28 -14.88
CA TYR A 162 5.88 -13.80 -14.20
C TYR A 162 6.09 -12.75 -13.08
N ASP A 163 7.28 -12.64 -12.49
CA ASP A 163 7.61 -11.66 -11.45
C ASP A 163 8.11 -10.32 -12.03
N ILE A 164 9.13 -10.35 -12.90
CA ILE A 164 9.73 -9.13 -13.45
C ILE A 164 10.43 -9.35 -14.79
N SER A 165 10.10 -8.50 -15.75
CA SER A 165 10.89 -8.29 -16.98
C SER A 165 11.57 -6.93 -16.95
N VAL A 166 12.84 -6.88 -17.36
CA VAL A 166 13.62 -5.65 -17.55
C VAL A 166 14.21 -5.68 -18.95
N VAL A 167 13.84 -4.70 -19.77
CA VAL A 167 14.20 -4.60 -21.20
C VAL A 167 14.80 -3.23 -21.49
N GLU A 168 15.80 -3.15 -22.36
CA GLU A 168 16.32 -1.86 -22.83
C GLU A 168 15.43 -1.33 -23.96
N ILE A 169 15.07 -0.05 -23.85
CA ILE A 169 14.58 0.75 -24.97
C ILE A 169 15.59 1.86 -25.31
N ASP A 170 15.72 2.19 -26.59
CA ASP A 170 16.71 3.15 -27.09
C ASP A 170 16.41 4.62 -26.73
N ALA A 171 15.12 4.97 -26.65
CA ALA A 171 14.62 6.32 -26.41
C ALA A 171 13.58 6.39 -25.28
N PRO A 172 13.45 7.53 -24.59
CA PRO A 172 12.45 7.75 -23.55
C PRO A 172 11.06 8.06 -24.13
N ILE A 173 10.02 7.32 -23.72
CA ILE A 173 8.63 7.60 -24.11
C ILE A 173 8.20 9.00 -23.63
N ILE A 174 7.78 9.87 -24.55
CA ILE A 174 7.33 11.24 -24.26
C ILE A 174 5.80 11.35 -24.37
N ALA A 175 5.13 11.48 -23.22
CA ALA A 175 3.69 11.74 -23.17
C ALA A 175 3.35 13.24 -23.07
N PRO A 176 2.34 13.75 -23.81
CA PRO A 176 1.89 15.15 -23.71
C PRO A 176 1.53 15.54 -22.27
N GLY A 177 2.10 16.64 -21.76
CA GLY A 177 1.84 17.13 -20.40
C GLY A 177 2.65 16.45 -19.28
N ILE A 178 3.33 15.32 -19.52
CA ILE A 178 4.19 14.70 -18.48
C ILE A 178 5.39 15.58 -18.11
N LEU A 179 5.86 16.36 -19.09
CA LEU A 179 6.93 17.34 -18.96
C LEU A 179 6.51 18.63 -18.22
N ALA A 180 5.23 18.79 -17.87
CA ALA A 180 4.75 19.95 -17.12
C ALA A 180 5.22 19.89 -15.65
N ALA A 181 6.29 20.63 -15.37
CA ALA A 181 6.83 20.85 -14.04
C ALA A 181 6.09 21.98 -13.32
N SER A 182 5.14 21.64 -12.44
CA SER A 182 4.58 22.58 -11.46
C SER A 182 4.11 21.83 -10.21
N PRO A 183 4.75 22.02 -9.04
CA PRO A 183 4.03 21.92 -7.78
C PRO A 183 3.10 23.13 -7.71
N ALA A 184 1.87 22.97 -8.19
CA ALA A 184 0.86 24.03 -8.10
C ALA A 184 0.57 24.37 -6.63
N ASN A 185 0.02 25.57 -6.38
CA ASN A 185 -0.33 26.05 -5.04
C ASN A 185 -1.11 24.96 -4.29
N ILE A 186 -0.58 24.52 -3.14
CA ILE A 186 -1.09 23.39 -2.36
C ILE A 186 -2.58 23.55 -2.08
N THR A 187 -3.03 24.76 -1.74
CA THR A 187 -4.45 25.07 -1.50
C THR A 187 -5.32 24.76 -2.72
N VAL A 188 -4.87 25.11 -3.93
CA VAL A 188 -5.61 24.89 -5.18
C VAL A 188 -5.67 23.40 -5.54
N LEU A 189 -4.57 22.67 -5.31
CA LEU A 189 -4.55 21.21 -5.48
C LEU A 189 -5.53 20.52 -4.52
N LEU A 190 -5.55 20.94 -3.25
CA LEU A 190 -6.49 20.43 -2.25
C LEU A 190 -7.95 20.77 -2.58
N GLU A 191 -8.24 21.97 -3.05
CA GLU A 191 -9.60 22.37 -3.43
C GLU A 191 -10.12 21.61 -4.66
N ASN A 192 -9.25 21.37 -5.65
CA ASN A 192 -9.55 20.56 -6.83
C ASN A 192 -9.71 19.06 -6.50
N ALA A 193 -9.02 18.57 -5.47
CA ALA A 193 -9.14 17.19 -4.97
C ALA A 193 -10.34 16.95 -4.03
N GLY A 194 -11.18 17.96 -3.77
CA GLY A 194 -12.32 17.83 -2.86
C GLY A 194 -11.97 17.89 -1.37
N CYS A 195 -10.82 18.46 -1.01
CA CYS A 195 -10.37 18.69 0.37
C CYS A 195 -10.56 20.15 0.80
N LYS A 196 -11.67 20.80 0.39
CA LYS A 196 -11.86 22.27 0.51
C LYS A 196 -11.94 22.74 1.97
N THR A 197 -12.43 21.89 2.86
CA THR A 197 -12.49 22.12 4.31
C THR A 197 -11.08 22.13 4.90
N PHE A 198 -10.24 21.15 4.53
CA PHE A 198 -8.84 21.09 4.95
C PHE A 198 -8.01 22.26 4.39
N ALA A 199 -8.20 22.61 3.11
CA ALA A 199 -7.58 23.81 2.51
C ALA A 199 -7.91 25.10 3.29
N LYS A 200 -9.17 25.28 3.69
CA LYS A 200 -9.60 26.41 4.53
C LYS A 200 -9.00 26.39 5.94
N MET A 201 -8.80 25.21 6.54
CA MET A 201 -8.11 25.07 7.83
C MET A 201 -6.61 25.40 7.72
N LEU A 202 -5.95 24.92 6.67
CA LEU A 202 -4.54 25.21 6.36
C LEU A 202 -4.30 26.71 6.14
N ALA A 203 -5.21 27.39 5.44
CA ALA A 203 -5.17 28.84 5.26
C ALA A 203 -5.42 29.62 6.57
N LYS A 204 -6.45 29.25 7.35
CA LYS A 204 -6.80 29.95 8.61
C LYS A 204 -5.77 29.77 9.73
N SER A 205 -5.16 28.60 9.83
CA SER A 205 -4.11 28.27 10.81
C SER A 205 -2.80 28.98 10.48
N GLY A 206 -2.50 29.20 9.19
CA GLY A 206 -1.23 29.77 8.71
C GLY A 206 -0.11 28.73 8.53
N VAL A 207 -0.40 27.45 8.80
CA VAL A 207 0.54 26.32 8.70
C VAL A 207 1.09 26.14 7.27
N ILE A 208 0.45 26.70 6.25
CA ILE A 208 0.96 26.71 4.87
C ILE A 208 2.40 27.24 4.76
N LYS A 209 2.80 28.24 5.58
CA LYS A 209 4.18 28.75 5.61
C LYS A 209 5.19 27.74 6.19
N LYS A 210 4.75 26.87 7.09
CA LYS A 210 5.54 25.76 7.64
C LYS A 210 5.65 24.63 6.61
N TYR A 211 4.60 24.38 5.83
CA TYR A 211 4.67 23.43 4.71
C TYR A 211 5.68 23.94 3.66
N GLU A 212 5.56 25.19 3.23
CA GLU A 212 6.47 25.84 2.28
C GLU A 212 7.95 25.79 2.72
N SER A 213 8.23 25.95 4.03
CA SER A 213 9.59 25.87 4.54
C SER A 213 10.16 24.45 4.57
N VAL A 214 9.34 23.42 4.83
CA VAL A 214 9.81 22.02 4.84
C VAL A 214 9.83 21.34 3.45
N ILE A 215 9.18 21.90 2.42
CA ILE A 215 9.23 21.35 1.03
C ILE A 215 10.67 21.03 0.60
N LYS A 216 11.66 21.85 0.98
CA LYS A 216 13.08 21.64 0.65
C LYS A 216 13.67 20.33 1.21
N ASN A 217 13.15 19.85 2.34
CA ASN A 217 13.54 18.60 3.01
C ASN A 217 12.60 17.42 2.62
N GLY A 218 11.56 17.73 1.86
CA GLY A 218 10.46 16.85 1.51
C GLY A 218 9.22 17.07 2.36
N LEU A 219 8.06 16.96 1.72
CA LEU A 219 6.75 17.13 2.35
C LEU A 219 5.83 16.00 1.91
N THR A 220 5.17 15.37 2.89
CA THR A 220 4.03 14.47 2.65
C THR A 220 2.81 15.07 3.33
N VAL A 221 1.68 15.19 2.63
CA VAL A 221 0.41 15.68 3.20
C VAL A 221 -0.67 14.61 3.03
N PHE A 222 -1.37 14.32 4.13
CA PHE A 222 -2.55 13.46 4.18
C PHE A 222 -3.79 14.34 4.31
N ALA A 223 -4.47 14.64 3.22
CA ALA A 223 -5.58 15.59 3.19
C ALA A 223 -6.94 14.89 3.36
N PRO A 224 -7.70 15.13 4.43
CA PRO A 224 -9.04 14.57 4.56
C PRO A 224 -9.96 15.17 3.49
N SER A 225 -10.78 14.35 2.86
CA SER A 225 -11.81 14.82 1.93
C SER A 225 -12.91 15.62 2.65
N ASP A 226 -13.70 16.40 1.92
CA ASP A 226 -14.91 17.05 2.44
C ASP A 226 -15.98 16.05 2.94
N GLU A 227 -15.79 14.75 2.71
CA GLU A 227 -16.61 13.67 3.27
C GLU A 227 -16.01 13.10 4.57
N ALA A 228 -14.69 13.04 4.67
CA ALA A 228 -13.97 12.64 5.88
C ALA A 228 -14.35 13.52 7.10
N PHE A 229 -14.60 14.82 6.91
CA PHE A 229 -15.10 15.72 7.95
C PHE A 229 -16.57 15.49 8.36
N LYS A 230 -17.33 14.71 7.58
CA LYS A 230 -18.74 14.34 7.84
C LYS A 230 -18.88 12.92 8.38
N ALA A 231 -17.78 12.17 8.51
CA ALA A 231 -17.79 10.78 8.95
C ALA A 231 -18.29 10.63 10.40
N LYS A 232 -18.95 9.51 10.68
CA LYS A 232 -19.46 9.19 12.02
C LYS A 232 -18.28 8.95 12.97
N GLY A 233 -18.15 9.80 14.00
CA GLY A 233 -17.08 9.73 14.99
C GLY A 233 -16.04 10.85 14.91
N VAL A 234 -16.13 11.75 13.92
CA VAL A 234 -15.34 12.98 13.90
C VAL A 234 -15.77 13.88 15.08
N PRO A 235 -14.85 14.32 15.96
CA PRO A 235 -15.14 15.28 17.01
C PRO A 235 -15.60 16.63 16.46
N ASP A 236 -16.29 17.41 17.28
CA ASP A 236 -16.67 18.78 16.90
C ASP A 236 -15.44 19.71 16.86
N LEU A 237 -14.80 19.77 15.69
CA LEU A 237 -13.60 20.56 15.44
C LEU A 237 -13.82 22.08 15.60
N THR A 238 -15.07 22.56 15.74
CA THR A 238 -15.36 23.98 16.00
C THR A 238 -15.07 24.40 17.44
N LYS A 239 -14.97 23.42 18.36
CA LYS A 239 -14.63 23.65 19.78
C LYS A 239 -13.12 23.79 20.04
N LEU A 240 -12.27 23.50 19.04
CA LEU A 240 -10.81 23.56 19.17
C LEU A 240 -10.32 25.01 19.21
N THR A 241 -9.35 25.26 20.09
CA THR A 241 -8.58 26.51 20.10
C THR A 241 -7.73 26.64 18.82
N ARG A 242 -7.21 27.85 18.57
CA ARG A 242 -6.35 28.11 17.40
C ARG A 242 -5.14 27.17 17.35
N ASP A 243 -4.55 26.89 18.51
CA ASP A 243 -3.29 26.14 18.60
C ASP A 243 -3.54 24.63 18.46
N GLU A 244 -4.68 24.13 18.94
CA GLU A 244 -5.13 22.76 18.65
C GLU A 244 -5.46 22.56 17.16
N VAL A 245 -6.05 23.57 16.49
CA VAL A 245 -6.26 23.54 15.03
C VAL A 245 -4.93 23.56 14.28
N VAL A 246 -3.93 24.33 14.74
CA VAL A 246 -2.56 24.27 14.20
C VAL A 246 -1.98 22.87 14.37
N SER A 247 -1.98 22.31 15.57
CA SER A 247 -1.48 20.96 15.86
C SER A 247 -2.20 19.89 15.05
N LEU A 248 -3.51 19.99 14.88
CA LEU A 248 -4.30 19.06 14.07
C LEU A 248 -3.91 19.13 12.58
N VAL A 249 -3.77 20.33 12.00
CA VAL A 249 -3.33 20.47 10.60
C VAL A 249 -1.91 19.95 10.43
N GLU A 250 -1.00 20.24 11.37
CA GLU A 250 0.38 19.75 11.32
C GLU A 250 0.50 18.23 11.51
N TYR A 251 -0.42 17.59 12.23
CA TYR A 251 -0.48 16.12 12.36
C TYR A 251 -0.82 15.43 11.02
N HIS A 252 -1.48 16.15 10.10
CA HIS A 252 -1.79 15.67 8.75
C HIS A 252 -0.61 15.81 7.76
N ALA A 253 0.61 16.11 8.23
CA ALA A 253 1.78 16.22 7.36
C ALA A 253 3.10 15.74 8.00
N LEU A 254 4.05 15.36 7.15
CA LEU A 254 5.38 14.86 7.51
C LEU A 254 6.48 15.78 6.96
N ALA A 255 7.57 15.96 7.73
CA ALA A 255 8.77 16.70 7.31
C ALA A 255 9.64 16.00 6.25
N HIS A 256 9.11 14.95 5.61
CA HIS A 256 9.82 14.07 4.68
C HIS A 256 8.91 13.64 3.53
N TYR A 257 9.52 13.44 2.35
CA TYR A 257 8.88 12.85 1.17
C TYR A 257 8.72 11.33 1.32
N LYS A 258 7.46 10.84 1.31
CA LYS A 258 7.05 9.44 1.50
C LYS A 258 5.93 9.07 0.50
N PRO A 259 6.26 8.68 -0.75
CA PRO A 259 5.30 8.15 -1.72
C PRO A 259 4.69 6.81 -1.27
N LYS A 260 3.66 6.28 -1.98
CA LYS A 260 2.85 5.14 -1.52
C LYS A 260 3.71 3.91 -1.18
N GLY A 261 4.69 3.58 -2.03
CA GLY A 261 5.66 2.50 -1.76
C GLY A 261 6.44 2.64 -0.45
N SER A 262 6.89 3.87 -0.13
CA SER A 262 7.58 4.22 1.12
C SER A 262 6.70 4.17 2.38
N LEU A 263 5.37 4.06 2.22
CA LEU A 263 4.39 3.90 3.27
C LEU A 263 3.99 2.41 3.41
N LYS A 264 3.68 1.72 2.30
CA LYS A 264 3.42 0.26 2.27
C LYS A 264 4.51 -0.57 2.98
N SER A 265 5.76 -0.17 2.80
CA SER A 265 6.95 -0.86 3.31
C SER A 265 7.35 -0.46 4.73
N ASN A 266 6.68 0.52 5.33
CA ASN A 266 7.08 1.08 6.61
C ASN A 266 6.47 0.32 7.80
N LYS A 267 7.35 -0.09 8.73
CA LYS A 267 7.02 -0.89 9.94
C LYS A 267 7.23 -0.12 11.25
N ASN A 268 7.63 1.15 11.16
CA ASN A 268 8.04 1.99 12.29
C ASN A 268 7.03 3.11 12.54
N LYS A 269 7.16 3.78 13.69
CA LYS A 269 6.49 5.07 13.93
C LYS A 269 7.00 6.15 12.96
N ILE A 270 6.11 7.07 12.61
CA ILE A 270 6.35 8.18 11.67
C ILE A 270 5.98 9.48 12.37
N SER A 271 6.98 10.28 12.74
CA SER A 271 6.75 11.59 13.37
C SER A 271 6.20 12.61 12.38
N THR A 272 5.26 13.44 12.83
CA THR A 272 4.54 14.43 12.02
C THR A 272 5.09 15.84 12.22
N LEU A 273 4.59 16.84 11.49
CA LEU A 273 4.96 18.25 11.74
C LEU A 273 4.46 18.77 13.10
N ALA A 274 3.53 18.06 13.76
CA ALA A 274 3.04 18.34 15.11
C ALA A 274 3.88 17.69 16.23
N THR A 275 4.90 16.89 15.91
CA THR A 275 5.75 16.22 16.90
C THR A 275 6.54 17.24 17.74
N THR A 276 6.04 17.49 18.95
CA THR A 276 6.60 18.41 19.96
C THR A 276 7.54 17.71 20.96
N GLY A 277 7.74 16.40 20.82
CA GLY A 277 8.63 15.60 21.65
C GLY A 277 8.61 14.13 21.23
N ALA A 278 9.65 13.37 21.59
CA ALA A 278 9.79 11.97 21.18
C ALA A 278 8.59 11.12 21.61
N GLY A 279 8.03 10.34 20.67
CA GLY A 279 6.91 9.44 20.93
C GLY A 279 5.52 10.10 20.90
N LYS A 280 5.43 11.44 20.73
CA LYS A 280 4.18 12.21 20.65
C LYS A 280 3.86 12.63 19.22
N PHE A 281 2.58 12.66 18.88
CA PHE A 281 2.08 12.99 17.54
C PHE A 281 2.75 12.15 16.44
N ASP A 282 3.05 10.89 16.74
CA ASP A 282 3.45 9.90 15.74
C ASP A 282 2.22 9.31 15.03
N LEU A 283 2.42 8.84 13.79
CA LEU A 283 1.53 7.94 13.05
C LEU A 283 2.17 6.57 12.93
N THR A 284 1.37 5.52 12.67
CA THR A 284 1.86 4.26 12.11
C THR A 284 1.10 3.89 10.84
N THR A 285 1.75 3.10 9.98
CA THR A 285 1.20 2.55 8.74
C THR A 285 0.97 1.05 8.86
N SER A 286 -0.09 0.54 8.24
CA SER A 286 -0.19 -0.87 7.83
C SER A 286 -0.64 -0.95 6.37
N THR A 287 -0.56 -2.16 5.82
CA THR A 287 -0.95 -2.46 4.43
C THR A 287 -2.02 -3.54 4.46
N SER A 288 -3.16 -3.29 3.82
CA SER A 288 -4.26 -4.27 3.68
C SER A 288 -4.02 -5.20 2.49
N GLY A 289 -4.84 -6.25 2.36
CA GLY A 289 -4.70 -7.27 1.30
C GLY A 289 -4.78 -6.70 -0.12
N ASP A 290 -5.59 -5.67 -0.33
CA ASP A 290 -5.80 -5.02 -1.63
C ASP A 290 -4.83 -3.85 -1.89
N ASP A 291 -3.61 -3.95 -1.33
CA ASP A 291 -2.52 -3.00 -1.57
C ASP A 291 -2.81 -1.55 -1.10
N GLU A 292 -3.84 -1.40 -0.25
CA GLU A 292 -4.23 -0.17 0.43
C GLU A 292 -3.31 0.13 1.61
N VAL A 293 -2.90 1.39 1.76
CA VAL A 293 -2.17 1.88 2.93
C VAL A 293 -3.19 2.41 3.94
N VAL A 294 -3.10 1.92 5.18
CA VAL A 294 -3.91 2.38 6.31
C VAL A 294 -3.03 3.15 7.29
N LEU A 295 -3.43 4.38 7.60
CA LEU A 295 -2.84 5.23 8.62
C LEU A 295 -3.55 4.98 9.94
N HIS A 296 -2.81 4.85 11.05
CA HIS A 296 -3.36 4.68 12.39
C HIS A 296 -2.89 5.80 13.32
N THR A 297 -3.82 6.37 14.09
CA THR A 297 -3.56 7.47 15.03
C THR A 297 -3.63 7.04 16.50
N GLY A 298 -3.96 5.77 16.77
CA GLY A 298 -4.27 5.26 18.12
C GLY A 298 -5.72 5.51 18.57
N ILE A 299 -6.45 6.44 17.93
CA ILE A 299 -7.89 6.66 18.13
C ILE A 299 -8.68 6.13 16.94
N ALA A 300 -8.29 6.54 15.74
CA ALA A 300 -8.94 6.22 14.49
C ALA A 300 -7.93 5.61 13.52
N SER A 301 -8.45 5.05 12.44
CA SER A 301 -7.66 4.62 11.27
C SER A 301 -8.26 5.23 10.01
N SER A 302 -7.43 5.55 9.03
CA SER A 302 -7.87 6.10 7.75
C SER A 302 -7.14 5.45 6.59
N ARG A 303 -7.85 5.17 5.50
CA ARG A 303 -7.28 4.63 4.26
C ARG A 303 -6.76 5.75 3.37
N LEU A 304 -5.64 5.49 2.70
CA LEU A 304 -5.05 6.34 1.67
C LEU A 304 -5.83 6.14 0.36
N VAL A 305 -6.63 7.13 -0.05
CA VAL A 305 -7.64 6.96 -1.11
C VAL A 305 -7.06 7.24 -2.50
N HIS A 306 -6.55 8.45 -2.74
CA HIS A 306 -5.98 8.86 -4.03
C HIS A 306 -4.70 9.67 -3.85
N THR A 307 -3.85 9.69 -4.87
CA THR A 307 -2.66 10.56 -4.95
C THR A 307 -3.02 11.83 -5.70
N VAL A 308 -3.08 12.97 -5.00
CA VAL A 308 -3.41 14.30 -5.57
C VAL A 308 -2.21 14.90 -6.29
N LEU A 309 -1.01 14.67 -5.74
CA LEU A 309 0.25 15.10 -6.29
C LEU A 309 1.32 14.09 -5.87
N ASP A 310 2.11 13.61 -6.82
CA ASP A 310 3.42 13.03 -6.54
C ASP A 310 4.45 13.73 -7.44
N ALA A 311 5.26 14.59 -6.82
CA ALA A 311 6.18 15.48 -7.49
C ALA A 311 7.36 15.77 -6.57
N THR A 312 8.30 14.82 -6.48
CA THR A 312 9.53 14.87 -5.68
C THR A 312 10.11 16.29 -5.60
N PRO A 313 10.22 16.91 -4.41
CA PRO A 313 10.15 16.29 -3.07
C PRO A 313 8.78 16.42 -2.36
N VAL A 314 7.68 16.70 -3.06
CA VAL A 314 6.34 16.86 -2.46
C VAL A 314 5.40 15.75 -2.89
N VAL A 315 4.65 15.19 -1.94
CA VAL A 315 3.54 14.26 -2.22
C VAL A 315 2.30 14.62 -1.38
N ILE A 316 1.12 14.55 -1.98
CA ILE A 316 -0.17 14.85 -1.37
C ILE A 316 -1.12 13.71 -1.68
N PHE A 317 -1.73 13.14 -0.65
CA PHE A 317 -2.75 12.08 -0.75
C PHE A 317 -4.09 12.57 -0.19
N THR A 318 -5.21 12.05 -0.70
CA THR A 318 -6.50 12.14 0.00
C THR A 318 -6.63 10.99 1.00
N VAL A 319 -7.31 11.24 2.12
CA VAL A 319 -7.62 10.23 3.15
C VAL A 319 -9.11 10.26 3.51
N ASP A 320 -9.66 9.10 3.86
CA ASP A 320 -11.11 8.90 4.04
C ASP A 320 -11.67 9.34 5.42
N ASN A 321 -10.80 9.58 6.40
CA ASN A 321 -11.14 10.00 7.75
C ASN A 321 -10.12 11.06 8.22
N VAL A 322 -10.54 11.96 9.11
CA VAL A 322 -9.63 12.93 9.74
C VAL A 322 -8.66 12.18 10.67
N LEU A 323 -7.36 12.50 10.59
CA LEU A 323 -6.35 11.94 11.48
C LEU A 323 -6.41 12.66 12.83
N LEU A 324 -6.89 11.95 13.87
CA LEU A 324 -7.11 12.48 15.21
C LEU A 324 -5.98 12.02 16.16
N PRO A 325 -5.05 12.91 16.57
CA PRO A 325 -3.97 12.53 17.48
C PRO A 325 -4.45 12.24 18.90
N THR A 326 -3.82 11.26 19.55
CA THR A 326 -4.09 10.86 20.94
C THR A 326 -3.97 11.97 21.97
N GLU A 327 -3.12 12.96 21.71
CA GLU A 327 -2.79 14.07 22.59
C GLU A 327 -3.91 15.12 22.66
N LEU A 328 -4.74 15.21 21.62
CA LEU A 328 -5.88 16.15 21.57
C LEU A 328 -7.20 15.44 21.89
N PHE A 329 -7.40 14.23 21.35
CA PHE A 329 -8.71 13.54 21.38
C PHE A 329 -8.71 12.25 22.21
N GLY A 330 -7.61 11.91 22.88
CA GLY A 330 -7.52 10.73 23.74
C GLY A 330 -8.40 10.84 24.98
N LYS A 331 -8.72 9.70 25.60
CA LYS A 331 -9.56 9.61 26.81
C LYS A 331 -8.85 10.06 28.10
N SER A 332 -8.14 11.20 28.07
CA SER A 332 -7.79 11.95 29.27
C SER A 332 -7.40 13.40 28.95
N HIS A 333 -8.41 14.24 28.70
CA HIS A 333 -8.38 15.62 29.20
C HIS A 333 -9.01 15.64 30.60
N SER A 334 -8.38 14.93 31.56
CA SER A 334 -8.58 15.25 32.97
C SER A 334 -8.11 16.69 33.19
N PRO A 335 -8.89 17.57 33.84
CA PRO A 335 -8.37 18.87 34.27
C PRO A 335 -7.08 18.67 35.06
N ALA A 336 -6.09 19.54 34.82
CA ALA A 336 -4.90 19.58 35.66
C ALA A 336 -5.33 19.78 37.13
N PRO A 337 -4.75 19.05 38.10
CA PRO A 337 -5.10 19.24 39.50
C PRO A 337 -4.91 20.71 39.89
N ALA A 338 -6.01 21.35 40.32
CA ALA A 338 -5.93 22.71 40.87
C ALA A 338 -4.95 22.72 42.06
N PRO A 339 -4.13 23.77 42.22
CA PRO A 339 -3.12 23.82 43.27
C PRO A 339 -3.79 23.66 44.64
N VAL A 340 -3.49 22.56 45.33
CA VAL A 340 -4.18 22.16 46.57
C VAL A 340 -3.73 23.08 47.70
N LEU A 341 -4.57 24.06 48.04
CA LEU A 341 -4.42 24.87 49.25
C LEU A 341 -4.48 23.96 50.48
N SER A 342 -3.38 23.90 51.23
CA SER A 342 -3.21 23.01 52.38
C SER A 342 -3.97 23.54 53.61
N PRO A 343 -4.85 22.75 54.25
CA PRO A 343 -5.37 23.04 55.59
C PRO A 343 -4.36 22.63 56.67
N ALA A 344 -4.24 23.44 57.73
CA ALA A 344 -3.49 23.11 58.94
C ALA A 344 -4.27 22.11 59.85
N PRO A 345 -3.63 21.43 60.81
CA PRO A 345 -4.18 20.22 61.44
C PRO A 345 -5.19 20.47 62.57
N ALA A 346 -6.01 19.45 62.86
CA ALA A 346 -6.91 19.37 64.01
C ALA A 346 -6.62 18.12 64.86
N LEU A 347 -7.02 18.15 66.13
CA LEU A 347 -6.55 17.25 67.20
C LEU A 347 -7.41 15.98 67.39
N SER A 348 -6.80 14.97 68.02
CA SER A 348 -7.41 13.69 68.41
C SER A 348 -8.32 13.80 69.66
N PRO A 349 -9.21 12.81 69.85
CA PRO A 349 -9.44 12.22 71.18
C PRO A 349 -8.83 10.80 71.28
N ALA A 350 -8.73 10.25 72.49
CA ALA A 350 -8.09 8.96 72.78
C ALA A 350 -8.93 8.05 73.69
N GLY A 351 -8.63 6.75 73.75
CA GLY A 351 -9.10 5.89 74.84
C GLY A 351 -9.13 4.36 74.60
N GLY A 352 -8.26 3.62 75.30
CA GLY A 352 -8.55 2.25 75.80
C GLY A 352 -8.10 1.04 74.95
N ALA A 353 -7.52 0.04 75.63
CA ALA A 353 -7.23 -1.32 75.13
C ALA A 353 -7.17 -2.32 76.33
N PRO A 354 -6.87 -3.63 76.14
CA PRO A 354 -7.79 -4.77 76.29
C PRO A 354 -7.57 -5.59 77.61
N PRO A 355 -8.13 -6.81 77.77
CA PRO A 355 -7.31 -8.02 77.52
C PRO A 355 -8.04 -9.36 77.15
N ALA A 356 -7.23 -10.38 76.76
CA ALA A 356 -7.38 -11.86 76.92
C ALA A 356 -8.64 -12.61 76.40
N ALA A 357 -8.54 -13.53 75.42
CA ALA A 357 -8.15 -14.97 75.48
C ALA A 357 -9.37 -15.94 75.63
N ALA A 358 -9.43 -17.16 75.07
CA ALA A 358 -8.37 -18.15 74.79
C ALA A 358 -8.56 -19.03 73.51
N SER A 359 -7.59 -19.93 73.26
CA SER A 359 -7.36 -20.86 72.12
C SER A 359 -8.11 -22.22 72.28
N PRO A 360 -7.90 -23.35 71.52
CA PRO A 360 -6.94 -23.72 70.43
C PRO A 360 -7.60 -24.00 69.05
N SER A 361 -6.95 -24.07 67.86
CA SER A 361 -5.59 -24.39 67.38
C SER A 361 -5.32 -25.88 67.07
N GLU A 362 -5.25 -26.26 65.77
CA GLU A 362 -4.28 -27.19 65.13
C GLU A 362 -4.40 -27.14 63.57
N PRO A 363 -3.45 -27.68 62.76
CA PRO A 363 -3.15 -27.23 61.37
C PRO A 363 -3.10 -28.38 60.29
N PRO A 364 -2.47 -28.25 59.09
CA PRO A 364 -2.59 -27.24 58.00
C PRO A 364 -2.76 -27.86 56.57
N THR A 365 -2.55 -27.03 55.53
CA THR A 365 -2.06 -27.34 54.15
C THR A 365 -2.94 -28.06 53.10
N ASP A 366 -3.47 -27.24 52.18
CA ASP A 366 -3.18 -27.22 50.72
C ASP A 366 -3.75 -28.30 49.74
N GLU A 367 -3.58 -27.97 48.45
CA GLU A 367 -3.86 -28.66 47.19
C GLU A 367 -5.30 -28.69 46.61
N SER A 368 -5.34 -28.98 45.31
CA SER A 368 -6.42 -28.84 44.32
C SER A 368 -6.22 -29.95 43.26
N PRO A 369 -7.05 -30.13 42.20
CA PRO A 369 -8.50 -29.95 42.05
C PRO A 369 -9.21 -31.15 41.33
N LYS A 370 -10.51 -30.97 41.00
CA LYS A 370 -11.18 -31.38 39.72
C LYS A 370 -11.94 -32.73 39.63
N ARG A 371 -12.99 -32.71 38.78
CA ARG A 371 -13.85 -33.80 38.21
C ARG A 371 -15.04 -34.28 39.09
N SER A 372 -16.22 -34.69 38.55
CA SER A 372 -16.80 -34.58 37.18
C SER A 372 -18.23 -35.19 37.02
N HIS A 373 -18.94 -34.81 35.93
CA HIS A 373 -19.99 -35.55 35.17
C HIS A 373 -21.47 -35.65 35.65
N THR A 374 -22.36 -35.85 34.65
CA THR A 374 -23.83 -36.16 34.57
C THR A 374 -24.77 -34.99 34.20
N ASP A 375 -25.90 -35.14 33.46
CA ASP A 375 -26.27 -36.03 32.33
C ASP A 375 -27.48 -35.41 31.53
N SER A 376 -28.00 -36.05 30.47
CA SER A 376 -29.09 -35.63 29.54
C SER A 376 -30.49 -36.21 29.92
N PRO A 377 -31.60 -36.11 29.11
CA PRO A 377 -31.93 -35.43 27.82
C PRO A 377 -33.12 -34.41 27.99
N THR A 378 -34.11 -34.09 27.12
CA THR A 378 -34.71 -34.59 25.83
C THR A 378 -35.63 -33.51 25.19
N GLY A 379 -36.08 -33.61 23.92
CA GLY A 379 -37.33 -32.93 23.46
C GLY A 379 -37.55 -32.52 21.97
N LEU A 380 -38.03 -33.43 21.13
CA LEU A 380 -38.91 -33.31 19.92
C LEU A 380 -38.95 -32.08 18.94
N ALA A 381 -38.64 -32.38 17.66
CA ALA A 381 -39.45 -32.19 16.41
C ALA A 381 -39.96 -30.82 15.85
N ASN A 382 -39.22 -30.30 14.84
CA ASN A 382 -39.58 -30.27 13.40
C ASN A 382 -40.96 -29.77 12.88
N SER A 383 -40.95 -28.79 11.96
CA SER A 383 -41.91 -28.67 10.84
C SER A 383 -41.33 -27.90 9.63
N LYS A 384 -41.98 -27.96 8.45
CA LYS A 384 -41.50 -27.42 7.15
C LYS A 384 -42.27 -26.18 6.70
N SER A 385 -41.61 -25.29 5.96
CA SER A 385 -42.18 -24.68 4.75
C SER A 385 -41.07 -24.28 3.77
N ALA A 386 -41.41 -24.07 2.50
CA ALA A 386 -40.47 -23.67 1.44
C ALA A 386 -40.95 -22.39 0.75
N ASN A 387 -40.02 -21.63 0.18
CA ASN A 387 -40.30 -20.72 -0.93
C ASN A 387 -39.04 -20.54 -1.78
N ALA A 388 -39.21 -20.36 -3.09
CA ALA A 388 -38.11 -20.30 -4.05
C ALA A 388 -37.94 -18.90 -4.63
N ALA A 389 -36.69 -18.46 -4.83
CA ALA A 389 -36.37 -17.27 -5.59
C ALA A 389 -35.07 -17.47 -6.39
N VAL A 390 -35.20 -17.21 -7.70
CA VAL A 390 -34.19 -17.16 -8.77
C VAL A 390 -32.76 -16.83 -8.33
N ALA A 391 -31.80 -17.70 -8.66
CA ALA A 391 -30.38 -17.40 -8.65
C ALA A 391 -29.90 -17.06 -10.08
N VAL A 392 -29.43 -15.83 -10.30
CA VAL A 392 -28.72 -15.43 -11.53
C VAL A 392 -27.30 -16.00 -11.50
N ARG A 393 -26.83 -16.54 -12.63
CA ARG A 393 -25.61 -17.36 -12.70
C ARG A 393 -24.53 -16.69 -13.55
N SER A 394 -23.52 -16.11 -12.91
CA SER A 394 -22.30 -15.61 -13.57
C SER A 394 -21.34 -16.77 -13.85
N PRO A 395 -20.70 -16.85 -15.04
CA PRO A 395 -19.74 -17.90 -15.35
C PRO A 395 -18.31 -17.52 -14.91
N SER A 396 -17.78 -18.22 -13.91
CA SER A 396 -16.33 -18.23 -13.65
C SER A 396 -15.61 -19.08 -14.70
N LEU A 397 -14.58 -18.52 -15.35
CA LEU A 397 -13.77 -19.25 -16.32
C LEU A 397 -12.93 -20.33 -15.64
N PHE A 398 -12.89 -21.53 -16.23
CA PHE A 398 -12.01 -22.62 -15.79
C PHE A 398 -10.67 -22.55 -16.50
N THR A 399 -9.58 -22.36 -15.74
CA THR A 399 -8.21 -22.49 -16.25
C THR A 399 -7.87 -23.97 -16.43
N ALA A 400 -7.91 -24.47 -17.66
CA ALA A 400 -7.58 -25.87 -17.97
C ALA A 400 -6.07 -26.03 -18.23
N LEU A 401 -5.35 -26.63 -17.28
CA LEU A 401 -3.92 -26.95 -17.44
C LEU A 401 -3.79 -28.29 -18.19
N VAL A 402 -3.23 -28.27 -19.40
CA VAL A 402 -3.06 -29.47 -20.25
C VAL A 402 -1.63 -30.00 -20.14
N THR A 403 -1.45 -31.11 -19.41
CA THR A 403 -0.18 -31.84 -19.36
C THR A 403 -0.10 -32.90 -20.46
N ILE A 404 0.75 -32.66 -21.46
CA ILE A 404 1.04 -33.65 -22.52
C ILE A 404 2.05 -34.67 -22.00
N ALA A 405 1.61 -35.91 -21.76
CA ALA A 405 2.47 -37.03 -21.41
C ALA A 405 2.75 -37.89 -22.65
N ALA A 406 3.93 -37.74 -23.25
CA ALA A 406 4.38 -38.58 -24.35
C ALA A 406 4.96 -39.91 -23.83
N ILE A 407 4.34 -41.04 -24.19
CA ILE A 407 4.88 -42.38 -23.92
C ILE A 407 5.38 -42.96 -25.25
N ALA A 408 6.69 -43.18 -25.35
CA ALA A 408 7.31 -43.81 -26.51
C ALA A 408 7.05 -45.33 -26.49
N VAL A 409 6.53 -45.88 -27.59
CA VAL A 409 6.35 -47.33 -27.77
C VAL A 409 7.53 -47.88 -28.57
N SER A 410 8.45 -48.56 -27.87
CA SER A 410 9.59 -49.23 -28.48
C SER A 410 9.15 -50.48 -29.25
N VAL A 411 9.24 -50.44 -30.58
CA VAL A 411 8.96 -51.60 -31.45
C VAL A 411 10.20 -52.46 -31.60
N SER A 412 10.20 -53.64 -30.97
CA SER A 412 11.21 -54.68 -31.23
C SER A 412 10.78 -55.59 -32.37
N ARG A 413 11.65 -55.74 -33.39
CA ARG A 413 11.54 -56.76 -34.44
C ARG A 413 12.76 -57.68 -34.37
N CYS A 414 12.53 -58.98 -34.17
CA CYS A 414 13.35 -60.15 -34.53
C CYS A 414 12.66 -61.39 -33.91
N SER A 415 12.44 -62.51 -34.60
CA SER A 415 12.66 -62.81 -36.03
C SER A 415 11.59 -63.78 -36.52
#